data_AF-A0A936GEE2-F1
#
_entry.id   AF-A0A936GEE2-F1
#
_cell.length_a   1.000
_cell.length_b   1.000
_cell.length_c   1.000
_cell.angle_alpha   90.00
_cell.angle_beta   90.00
_cell.angle_gamma   90.00
#
_symmetry.space_group_name_H-M   'P 1'
#
loop_
_entity.id
_entity.type
_entity.pdbx_description
1 polymer ?
#
loop_
_entity_poly.entity_id
_entity_poly.type
_entity_poly.pdbx_seq_one_letter_code
_entity_poly.pdbx_strand_id
1 'polypeptide(L)'
;MSLTLDSKELLKKALDHILYYLEIGKINEARKYYDFIIAFTSQFPEALWTDVEIWKLGKVLLVVYHSDVVDNEDENIKFAHLSFFYLHRSLELSEQKGLTENDSFVIYKTAATLLKSCEDCFYSTLTNLYLPKKCKDEKYIETAETFAKYLMPLIRYTVLLDLEKEVGSFHDDEFLEELCYEIEELYPDMSEKELNEARKMRKLLYNFIRYKVSEGELYF
;
A
#
# COMPACT_ATOMS: atom_id res chain seq x y z
N MET A 1 -20.91 -13.70 2.77
CA MET A 1 -21.51 -14.09 1.46
C MET A 1 -20.35 -14.52 0.57
N SER A 2 -20.40 -15.68 -0.08
CA SER A 2 -19.27 -16.16 -0.91
C SER A 2 -19.21 -15.42 -2.25
N LEU A 3 -18.04 -14.90 -2.63
CA LEU A 3 -17.83 -14.23 -3.90
C LEU A 3 -17.90 -15.23 -5.07
N THR A 4 -18.74 -14.96 -6.07
CA THR A 4 -18.88 -15.82 -7.26
C THR A 4 -17.75 -15.59 -8.27
N LEU A 5 -17.54 -16.54 -9.20
CA LEU A 5 -16.58 -16.37 -10.30
C LEU A 5 -16.94 -15.17 -11.18
N ASP A 6 -18.22 -15.02 -11.53
CA ASP A 6 -18.71 -13.91 -12.35
C ASP A 6 -18.47 -12.56 -11.69
N SER A 7 -18.60 -12.48 -10.36
CA SER A 7 -18.29 -11.26 -9.60
C SER A 7 -16.81 -10.90 -9.63
N LYS A 8 -15.91 -11.90 -9.60
CA LYS A 8 -14.45 -11.68 -9.73
C LYS A 8 -14.10 -11.18 -11.12
N GLU A 9 -14.66 -11.78 -12.16
CA GLU A 9 -14.44 -11.37 -13.55
C GLU A 9 -14.97 -9.96 -13.82
N LEU A 10 -16.14 -9.62 -13.27
CA LEU A 10 -16.68 -8.25 -13.36
C LEU A 10 -15.73 -7.24 -12.70
N LEU A 11 -15.22 -7.55 -11.50
CA LEU A 11 -14.25 -6.69 -10.82
C LEU A 11 -12.99 -6.50 -11.66
N LYS A 12 -12.40 -7.58 -12.18
CA LYS A 12 -11.19 -7.50 -13.01
C LYS A 12 -11.38 -6.61 -14.23
N LYS A 13 -12.49 -6.77 -14.96
CA LYS A 13 -12.82 -5.91 -16.10
C LYS A 13 -12.95 -4.44 -15.70
N ALA A 14 -13.58 -4.15 -14.56
CA ALA A 14 -13.68 -2.78 -14.06
C ALA A 14 -12.29 -2.20 -13.74
N LEU A 15 -11.42 -2.98 -13.09
CA LEU A 15 -10.04 -2.56 -12.80
C LEU A 15 -9.24 -2.28 -14.08
N ASP A 16 -9.34 -3.16 -15.07
CA ASP A 16 -8.66 -2.98 -16.37
C ASP A 16 -9.15 -1.72 -17.09
N HIS A 17 -10.47 -1.46 -17.09
CA HIS A 17 -11.03 -0.23 -17.66
C HIS A 17 -10.53 1.02 -16.93
N ILE A 18 -10.51 1.02 -15.60
CA ILE A 18 -10.00 2.14 -14.81
C ILE A 18 -8.54 2.41 -15.16
N LEU A 19 -7.69 1.39 -15.11
CA LEU A 19 -6.27 1.52 -15.38
C LEU A 19 -6.00 2.00 -16.81
N TYR A 20 -6.73 1.48 -17.79
CA TYR A 20 -6.66 1.95 -19.17
C TYR A 20 -7.03 3.44 -19.29
N TYR A 21 -8.13 3.88 -18.68
CA TYR A 21 -8.54 5.28 -18.76
C TYR A 21 -7.55 6.22 -18.08
N LEU A 22 -6.93 5.80 -16.98
CA LEU A 22 -5.88 6.56 -16.30
C LEU A 22 -4.63 6.69 -17.18
N GLU A 23 -4.21 5.61 -17.83
CA GLU A 23 -3.05 5.59 -18.74
C GLU A 23 -3.21 6.60 -19.90
N ILE A 24 -4.41 6.72 -20.46
CA ILE A 24 -4.70 7.67 -21.54
C ILE A 24 -5.19 9.05 -21.04
N GLY A 25 -5.06 9.35 -19.74
CA GLY A 25 -5.40 10.65 -19.15
C GLY A 25 -6.90 10.95 -19.05
N LYS A 26 -7.79 9.97 -19.23
CA LYS A 26 -9.26 10.12 -19.13
C LYS A 26 -9.76 9.91 -17.70
N ILE A 27 -9.32 10.76 -16.78
CA ILE A 27 -9.63 10.65 -15.34
C ILE A 27 -11.14 10.63 -15.08
N ASN A 28 -11.93 11.43 -15.80
CA ASN A 28 -13.39 11.47 -15.62
C ASN A 28 -14.08 10.16 -16.02
N GLU A 29 -13.51 9.39 -16.95
CA GLU A 29 -14.04 8.08 -17.33
C GLU A 29 -13.68 7.02 -16.28
N ALA A 30 -12.47 7.08 -15.72
CA ALA A 30 -12.05 6.24 -14.59
C ALA A 30 -12.94 6.46 -13.35
N ARG A 31 -13.22 7.73 -13.03
CA ARG A 31 -14.04 8.13 -11.87
C ARG A 31 -15.44 7.49 -11.84
N LYS A 32 -16.03 7.19 -13.01
CA LYS A 32 -17.35 6.55 -13.11
C LYS A 32 -17.41 5.16 -12.47
N TYR A 33 -16.26 4.53 -12.22
CA TYR A 33 -16.18 3.20 -11.61
C TYR A 33 -15.85 3.23 -10.12
N TYR A 34 -15.52 4.39 -9.54
CA TYR A 34 -14.99 4.45 -8.18
C TYR A 34 -16.01 3.96 -7.15
N ASP A 35 -17.27 4.42 -7.22
CA ASP A 35 -18.34 3.96 -6.32
C ASP A 35 -18.51 2.44 -6.37
N PHE A 36 -18.39 1.84 -7.56
CA PHE A 36 -18.43 0.40 -7.71
C PHE A 36 -17.27 -0.28 -6.98
N ILE A 37 -16.04 0.22 -7.14
CA ILE A 37 -14.86 -0.34 -6.45
C ILE A 37 -15.00 -0.21 -4.94
N ILE A 38 -15.44 0.94 -4.43
CA ILE A 38 -15.62 1.22 -3.00
C ILE A 38 -16.67 0.28 -2.39
N ALA A 39 -17.83 0.15 -3.05
CA ALA A 39 -18.88 -0.75 -2.60
C ALA A 39 -18.43 -2.22 -2.65
N PHE A 40 -17.72 -2.61 -3.70
CA PHE A 40 -17.26 -3.99 -3.88
C PHE A 40 -16.23 -4.39 -2.82
N THR A 41 -15.23 -3.54 -2.54
CA THR A 41 -14.19 -3.84 -1.54
C THR A 41 -14.73 -3.82 -0.12
N SER A 42 -15.75 -3.00 0.16
CA SER A 42 -16.44 -3.02 1.46
C SER A 42 -17.26 -4.30 1.66
N GLN A 43 -17.89 -4.81 0.59
CA GLN A 43 -18.67 -6.05 0.66
C GLN A 43 -17.80 -7.31 0.60
N PHE A 44 -16.69 -7.26 -0.15
CA PHE A 44 -15.80 -8.39 -0.42
C PHE A 44 -14.33 -7.97 -0.25
N PRO A 45 -13.88 -7.72 0.99
CA PRO A 45 -12.53 -7.22 1.27
C PRO A 45 -11.40 -8.20 0.90
N GLU A 46 -11.70 -9.50 0.83
CA GLU A 46 -10.75 -10.52 0.36
C GLU A 46 -11.00 -10.87 -1.12
N ALA A 47 -11.57 -9.94 -1.89
CA ALA A 47 -11.65 -10.07 -3.34
C ALA A 47 -10.27 -10.30 -3.94
N LEU A 48 -10.17 -11.23 -4.88
CA LEU A 48 -8.92 -11.57 -5.57
C LEU A 48 -7.79 -12.04 -4.63
N TRP A 49 -8.07 -12.47 -3.39
CA TRP A 49 -7.04 -12.79 -2.37
C TRP A 49 -5.97 -13.83 -2.78
N THR A 50 -6.33 -14.71 -3.70
CA THR A 50 -5.44 -15.75 -4.24
C THR A 50 -4.97 -15.43 -5.65
N ASP A 51 -5.34 -14.28 -6.19
CA ASP A 51 -5.06 -13.85 -7.55
C ASP A 51 -3.91 -12.84 -7.56
N VAL A 52 -3.01 -12.99 -8.51
CA VAL A 52 -1.85 -12.10 -8.63
C VAL A 52 -2.26 -10.70 -9.06
N GLU A 53 -3.41 -10.56 -9.74
CA GLU A 53 -3.93 -9.26 -10.17
C GLU A 53 -4.51 -8.41 -9.03
N ILE A 54 -4.45 -8.89 -7.77
CA ILE A 54 -4.90 -8.14 -6.60
C ILE A 54 -4.19 -6.79 -6.45
N TRP A 55 -2.97 -6.63 -6.98
CA TRP A 55 -2.30 -5.32 -7.00
C TRP A 55 -3.09 -4.25 -7.74
N LYS A 56 -3.92 -4.62 -8.73
CA LYS A 56 -4.76 -3.68 -9.47
C LYS A 56 -5.76 -2.99 -8.55
N LEU A 57 -6.33 -3.72 -7.57
CA LEU A 57 -7.16 -3.11 -6.51
C LEU A 57 -6.34 -2.10 -5.71
N GLY A 58 -5.14 -2.47 -5.30
CA GLY A 58 -4.24 -1.59 -4.56
C GLY A 58 -3.93 -0.30 -5.31
N LYS A 59 -3.56 -0.42 -6.58
CA LYS A 59 -3.29 0.72 -7.47
C LYS A 59 -4.51 1.60 -7.68
N VAL A 60 -5.68 1.01 -7.94
CA VAL A 60 -6.92 1.78 -8.14
C VAL A 60 -7.30 2.53 -6.86
N LEU A 61 -7.21 1.91 -5.69
CA LEU A 61 -7.51 2.58 -4.42
C LEU A 61 -6.53 3.71 -4.09
N LEU A 62 -5.25 3.56 -4.45
CA LEU A 62 -4.28 4.66 -4.37
C LEU A 62 -4.70 5.83 -5.26
N VAL A 63 -5.20 5.56 -6.46
CA VAL A 63 -5.69 6.61 -7.35
C VAL A 63 -6.99 7.23 -6.84
N VAL A 64 -7.89 6.44 -6.24
CA VAL A 64 -9.11 6.95 -5.59
C VAL A 64 -8.74 7.92 -4.47
N TYR A 65 -7.75 7.56 -3.63
CA TYR A 65 -7.20 8.45 -2.59
C TYR A 65 -6.75 9.80 -3.17
N HIS A 66 -5.89 9.77 -4.18
CA HIS A 66 -5.36 10.99 -4.83
C HIS A 66 -6.37 11.73 -5.71
N SER A 67 -7.52 11.11 -6.00
CA SER A 67 -8.60 11.74 -6.77
C SER A 67 -9.53 12.58 -5.90
N ASP A 68 -9.35 12.55 -4.58
CA ASP A 68 -10.11 13.29 -3.57
C ASP A 68 -11.63 13.10 -3.75
N VAL A 69 -12.03 11.81 -3.79
CA VAL A 69 -13.41 11.39 -4.08
C VAL A 69 -14.29 11.54 -2.83
N VAL A 70 -13.68 11.56 -1.65
CA VAL A 70 -14.34 11.61 -0.35
C VAL A 70 -13.81 12.82 0.41
N ASP A 71 -14.70 13.74 0.76
CA ASP A 71 -14.35 15.00 1.46
C ASP A 71 -13.86 14.77 2.91
N ASN A 72 -14.15 13.60 3.50
CA ASN A 72 -13.73 13.26 4.85
C ASN A 72 -12.32 12.65 4.85
N GLU A 73 -11.36 13.38 5.43
CA GLU A 73 -9.96 12.98 5.53
C GLU A 73 -9.76 11.62 6.21
N ASP A 74 -10.50 11.33 7.30
CA ASP A 74 -10.41 10.04 8.00
C ASP A 74 -10.90 8.87 7.13
N GLU A 75 -11.90 9.11 6.29
CA GLU A 75 -12.37 8.12 5.32
C GLU A 75 -11.39 7.99 4.15
N ASN A 76 -10.77 9.08 3.72
CA ASN A 76 -9.78 9.06 2.65
C ASN A 76 -8.54 8.22 3.06
N ILE A 77 -8.09 8.33 4.33
CA ILE A 77 -7.01 7.50 4.89
C ILE A 77 -7.30 5.99 4.77
N LYS A 78 -8.57 5.56 4.84
CA LYS A 78 -8.93 4.14 4.66
C LYS A 78 -8.52 3.62 3.28
N PHE A 79 -8.56 4.44 2.23
CA PHE A 79 -8.10 4.04 0.90
C PHE A 79 -6.60 3.77 0.87
N ALA A 80 -5.78 4.56 1.56
CA ALA A 80 -4.34 4.31 1.67
C ALA A 80 -4.07 2.99 2.41
N HIS A 81 -4.80 2.70 3.50
CA HIS A 81 -4.67 1.43 4.22
C HIS A 81 -5.13 0.23 3.39
N LEU A 82 -6.26 0.32 2.69
CA LEU A 82 -6.72 -0.74 1.80
C LEU A 82 -5.77 -0.94 0.62
N SER A 83 -5.21 0.15 0.07
CA SER A 83 -4.20 0.08 -0.98
C SER A 83 -2.97 -0.70 -0.49
N PHE A 84 -2.47 -0.37 0.71
CA PHE A 84 -1.36 -1.10 1.33
C PHE A 84 -1.69 -2.57 1.55
N PHE A 85 -2.88 -2.88 2.04
CA PHE A 85 -3.36 -4.23 2.27
C PHE A 85 -3.31 -5.10 1.00
N TYR A 86 -3.86 -4.61 -0.11
CA TYR A 86 -3.88 -5.34 -1.37
C TYR A 86 -2.48 -5.43 -2.02
N LEU A 87 -1.69 -4.36 -1.99
CA LEU A 87 -0.32 -4.36 -2.54
C LEU A 87 0.59 -5.30 -1.76
N HIS A 88 0.56 -5.27 -0.42
CA HIS A 88 1.36 -6.18 0.40
C HIS A 88 0.96 -7.64 0.15
N ARG A 89 -0.33 -7.92 -0.03
CA ARG A 89 -0.76 -9.27 -0.43
C ARG A 89 -0.21 -9.67 -1.79
N SER A 90 -0.18 -8.75 -2.75
CA SER A 90 0.40 -9.02 -4.06
C SER A 90 1.90 -9.31 -4.01
N LEU A 91 2.65 -8.62 -3.14
CA LEU A 91 4.06 -8.91 -2.88
C LEU A 91 4.26 -10.34 -2.36
N GLU A 92 3.47 -10.75 -1.34
CA GLU A 92 3.51 -12.14 -0.84
C GLU A 92 3.18 -13.18 -1.92
N LEU A 93 2.23 -12.87 -2.81
CA LEU A 93 1.88 -13.76 -3.92
C LEU A 93 2.96 -13.81 -5.00
N SER A 94 3.66 -12.69 -5.23
CA SER A 94 4.77 -12.61 -6.20
C SER A 94 5.89 -13.58 -5.81
N GLU A 95 6.32 -13.50 -4.56
CA GLU A 95 7.37 -14.38 -3.98
C GLU A 95 6.99 -15.87 -4.06
N GLN A 96 5.70 -16.20 -3.93
CA GLN A 96 5.23 -17.59 -3.90
C GLN A 96 5.02 -18.20 -5.28
N LYS A 97 4.59 -17.40 -6.25
CA LYS A 97 4.14 -17.91 -7.56
C LYS A 97 5.14 -17.68 -8.68
N GLY A 98 6.10 -16.77 -8.50
CA GLY A 98 7.03 -16.35 -9.55
C GLY A 98 6.30 -15.56 -10.62
N LEU A 99 6.36 -14.23 -10.53
CA LEU A 99 5.79 -13.34 -11.54
C LEU A 99 6.80 -13.02 -12.64
N THR A 100 6.30 -12.41 -13.73
CA THR A 100 7.19 -11.82 -14.73
C THR A 100 7.91 -10.63 -14.10
N GLU A 101 9.13 -10.35 -14.58
CA GLU A 101 9.92 -9.20 -14.14
C GLU A 101 9.14 -7.89 -14.22
N ASN A 102 8.39 -7.69 -15.31
CA ASN A 102 7.56 -6.51 -15.52
C ASN A 102 6.40 -6.41 -14.51
N ASP A 103 5.71 -7.53 -14.23
CA ASP A 103 4.64 -7.52 -13.23
C ASP A 103 5.18 -7.23 -11.83
N SER A 104 6.30 -7.85 -11.46
CA SER A 104 7.02 -7.55 -10.21
C SER A 104 7.35 -6.06 -10.13
N PHE A 105 8.00 -5.51 -11.16
CA PHE A 105 8.36 -4.09 -11.22
C PHE A 105 7.15 -3.18 -10.97
N VAL A 106 6.02 -3.42 -11.64
CA VAL A 106 4.79 -2.62 -11.46
C VAL A 106 4.25 -2.71 -10.03
N ILE A 107 4.24 -3.89 -9.42
CA ILE A 107 3.74 -4.10 -8.06
C ILE A 107 4.62 -3.34 -7.05
N TYR A 108 5.94 -3.56 -7.09
CA TYR A 108 6.88 -2.93 -6.18
C TYR A 108 6.92 -1.41 -6.37
N LYS A 109 6.93 -0.91 -7.61
CA LYS A 109 6.85 0.51 -7.91
C LYS A 109 5.60 1.13 -7.30
N THR A 110 4.44 0.48 -7.49
CA THR A 110 3.17 0.97 -6.92
C THR A 110 3.22 0.98 -5.39
N ALA A 111 3.80 -0.03 -4.75
CA ALA A 111 3.97 -0.07 -3.30
C ALA A 111 4.91 1.03 -2.78
N ALA A 112 6.03 1.28 -3.47
CA ALA A 112 6.94 2.37 -3.14
C ALA A 112 6.26 3.75 -3.30
N THR A 113 5.50 3.95 -4.39
CA THR A 113 4.72 5.17 -4.61
C THR A 113 3.67 5.39 -3.52
N LEU A 114 2.94 4.35 -3.10
CA LEU A 114 2.00 4.45 -1.97
C LEU A 114 2.71 4.91 -0.69
N LEU A 115 3.82 4.25 -0.34
CA LEU A 115 4.57 4.56 0.89
C LEU A 115 5.26 5.93 0.86
N LYS A 116 5.48 6.51 -0.33
CA LYS A 116 5.96 7.90 -0.47
C LYS A 116 4.83 8.92 -0.42
N SER A 117 3.76 8.67 -1.17
CA SER A 117 2.69 9.65 -1.38
C SER A 117 1.62 9.68 -0.28
N CYS A 118 1.58 8.67 0.57
CA CYS A 118 0.61 8.52 1.66
C CYS A 118 1.29 8.22 3.01
N GLU A 119 2.54 8.67 3.23
CA GLU A 119 3.31 8.34 4.45
C GLU A 119 2.61 8.77 5.75
N ASP A 120 1.95 9.93 5.71
CA ASP A 120 1.15 10.50 6.79
C ASP A 120 -0.01 9.60 7.24
N CYS A 121 -0.66 8.93 6.29
CA CYS A 121 -1.74 7.98 6.53
C CYS A 121 -1.31 6.81 7.43
N PHE A 122 -0.01 6.48 7.49
CA PHE A 122 0.51 5.35 8.26
C PHE A 122 1.10 5.75 9.61
N TYR A 123 1.42 7.03 9.86
CA TYR A 123 2.06 7.47 11.11
C TYR A 123 1.23 7.14 12.35
N SER A 124 -0.08 7.42 12.32
CA SER A 124 -0.97 7.11 13.45
C SER A 124 -1.03 5.60 13.72
N THR A 125 -1.02 4.79 12.66
CA THR A 125 -1.06 3.33 12.77
C THR A 125 0.24 2.78 13.33
N LEU A 126 1.39 3.26 12.85
CA LEU A 126 2.71 2.88 13.38
C LEU A 126 2.88 3.32 14.83
N THR A 127 2.47 4.55 15.17
CA THR A 127 2.51 5.06 16.54
C THR A 127 1.74 4.14 17.49
N ASN A 128 0.54 3.70 17.09
CA ASN A 128 -0.28 2.76 17.85
C ASN A 128 0.36 1.37 18.03
N LEU A 129 1.24 0.94 17.12
CA LEU A 129 1.98 -0.32 17.27
C LEU A 129 3.07 -0.23 18.34
N TYR A 130 3.66 0.95 18.54
CA TYR A 130 4.70 1.19 19.55
C TYR A 130 4.14 1.59 20.92
N LEU A 131 2.93 2.12 20.96
CA LEU A 131 2.32 2.54 22.21
C LEU A 131 1.85 1.33 23.06
N PRO A 132 2.28 1.24 24.33
CA PRO A 132 1.68 0.30 25.26
C PRO A 132 0.18 0.52 25.35
N LYS A 133 -0.60 -0.57 25.37
CA LYS A 133 -2.06 -0.49 25.48
C LYS A 133 -2.46 0.40 26.66
N LYS A 134 -3.31 1.41 26.40
CA LYS A 134 -3.81 2.41 27.38
C LYS A 134 -2.77 3.41 27.90
N CYS A 135 -1.60 3.55 27.26
CA CYS A 135 -0.69 4.66 27.55
C CYS A 135 -1.37 5.99 27.21
N LYS A 136 -1.42 6.92 28.17
CA LYS A 136 -1.93 8.28 28.00
C LYS A 136 -0.87 9.35 28.29
N ASP A 137 0.37 8.90 28.51
CA ASP A 137 1.48 9.79 28.81
C ASP A 137 1.95 10.44 27.50
N GLU A 138 1.81 11.76 27.42
CA GLU A 138 2.13 12.58 26.24
C GLU A 138 3.56 12.36 25.76
N LYS A 139 4.52 12.19 26.69
CA LYS A 139 5.93 11.99 26.32
C LYS A 139 6.16 10.67 25.60
N TYR A 140 5.45 9.61 26.00
CA TYR A 140 5.51 8.33 25.31
C TYR A 140 4.86 8.39 23.93
N ILE A 141 3.78 9.16 23.79
CA ILE A 141 3.11 9.40 22.51
C ILE A 141 4.05 10.14 21.55
N GLU A 142 4.63 11.25 21.97
CA GLU A 142 5.59 12.03 21.17
C GLU A 142 6.80 11.19 20.74
N THR A 143 7.31 10.35 21.65
CA THR A 143 8.39 9.42 21.36
C THR A 143 7.98 8.41 20.29
N ALA A 144 6.81 7.78 20.42
CA ALA A 144 6.29 6.81 19.45
C ALA A 144 6.04 7.44 18.07
N GLU A 145 5.52 8.67 18.02
CA GLU A 145 5.33 9.43 16.77
C GLU A 145 6.66 9.73 16.08
N THR A 146 7.68 10.12 16.85
CA THR A 146 9.03 10.36 16.34
C THR A 146 9.62 9.09 15.74
N PHE A 147 9.47 7.96 16.42
CA PHE A 147 9.88 6.66 15.89
C PHE A 147 9.11 6.26 14.63
N ALA A 148 7.79 6.50 14.58
CA ALA A 148 6.99 6.22 13.38
C ALA A 148 7.47 7.01 12.17
N LYS A 149 7.77 8.31 12.34
CA LYS A 149 8.32 9.18 11.28
C LYS A 149 9.70 8.74 10.83
N TYR A 150 10.57 8.38 11.77
CA TYR A 150 11.91 7.86 11.46
C TYR A 150 11.85 6.54 10.68
N LEU A 151 10.93 5.65 11.04
CA LEU A 151 10.85 4.31 10.47
C LEU A 151 10.24 4.29 9.06
N MET A 152 9.41 5.28 8.73
CA MET A 152 8.63 5.22 7.50
C MET A 152 9.46 5.26 6.21
N PRO A 153 10.47 6.13 6.08
CA PRO A 153 11.45 6.06 5.00
C PRO A 153 12.14 4.70 4.93
N LEU A 154 12.50 4.10 6.08
CA LEU A 154 13.18 2.80 6.11
C LEU A 154 12.26 1.68 5.63
N ILE A 155 10.99 1.66 6.03
CA ILE A 155 10.00 0.70 5.53
C ILE A 155 9.84 0.83 4.02
N ARG A 156 9.76 2.06 3.50
CA ARG A 156 9.73 2.32 2.06
C ARG A 156 10.99 1.79 1.36
N TYR A 157 12.17 2.05 1.92
CA TYR A 157 13.43 1.56 1.40
C TYR A 157 13.50 0.03 1.33
N THR A 158 12.91 -0.68 2.29
CA THR A 158 12.85 -2.16 2.21
C THR A 158 12.08 -2.64 0.98
N VAL A 159 11.10 -1.90 0.47
CA VAL A 159 10.38 -2.25 -0.77
C VAL A 159 11.30 -2.05 -1.99
N LEU A 160 12.09 -0.98 -2.01
CA LEU A 160 13.07 -0.72 -3.07
C LEU A 160 14.18 -1.78 -3.11
N LEU A 161 14.71 -2.17 -1.95
CA LEU A 161 15.71 -3.24 -1.86
C LEU A 161 15.16 -4.60 -2.28
N ASP A 162 13.88 -4.87 -1.98
CA ASP A 162 13.24 -6.11 -2.42
C ASP A 162 13.01 -6.07 -3.95
N LEU A 163 12.63 -4.92 -4.52
CA LEU A 163 12.56 -4.73 -5.97
C LEU A 163 13.90 -4.98 -6.66
N GLU A 164 14.97 -4.37 -6.17
CA GLU A 164 16.32 -4.53 -6.75
C GLU A 164 16.75 -6.00 -6.77
N LYS A 165 16.39 -6.78 -5.73
CA LYS A 165 16.68 -8.22 -5.68
C LYS A 165 15.88 -9.02 -6.70
N GLU A 166 14.61 -8.68 -6.91
CA GLU A 166 13.70 -9.42 -7.79
C GLU A 166 13.89 -9.07 -9.27
N VAL A 167 14.25 -7.81 -9.57
CA VAL A 167 14.28 -7.25 -10.94
C VAL A 167 15.70 -6.86 -11.39
N GLY A 168 16.65 -6.72 -10.47
CA GLY A 168 18.07 -6.48 -10.78
C GLY A 168 18.43 -5.03 -11.13
N SER A 169 17.47 -4.20 -11.55
CA SER A 169 17.64 -2.76 -11.70
C SER A 169 16.30 -2.03 -11.57
N PHE A 170 16.34 -0.69 -11.45
CA PHE A 170 15.13 0.14 -11.45
C PHE A 170 14.63 0.50 -12.86
N HIS A 171 15.12 -0.17 -13.91
CA HIS A 171 14.72 0.09 -15.30
C HIS A 171 14.83 1.57 -15.72
N ASP A 172 15.87 2.26 -15.25
CA ASP A 172 16.10 3.70 -15.45
C ASP A 172 14.90 4.58 -15.00
N ASP A 173 14.15 4.12 -13.99
CA ASP A 173 13.02 4.84 -13.41
C ASP A 173 13.50 5.94 -12.46
N GLU A 174 13.59 7.17 -12.99
CA GLU A 174 14.06 8.37 -12.29
C GLU A 174 13.38 8.56 -10.93
N PHE A 175 12.08 8.29 -10.81
CA PHE A 175 11.35 8.41 -9.55
C PHE A 175 11.87 7.42 -8.48
N LEU A 176 12.12 6.17 -8.85
CA LEU A 176 12.62 5.16 -7.91
C LEU A 176 14.08 5.42 -7.53
N GLU A 177 14.89 5.88 -8.48
CA GLU A 177 16.27 6.28 -8.24
C GLU A 177 16.35 7.47 -7.28
N GLU A 178 15.61 8.56 -7.54
CA GLU A 178 15.51 9.72 -6.64
C GLU A 178 15.05 9.31 -5.25
N LEU A 179 14.05 8.43 -5.16
CA LEU A 179 13.53 7.95 -3.88
C LEU A 179 14.57 7.14 -3.10
N CYS A 180 15.39 6.35 -3.79
CA CYS A 180 16.50 5.61 -3.21
C CYS A 180 17.54 6.59 -2.65
N TYR A 181 17.97 7.55 -3.48
CA TYR A 181 18.94 8.57 -3.10
C TYR A 181 18.48 9.42 -1.92
N GLU A 182 17.22 9.86 -1.89
CA GLU A 182 16.65 10.64 -0.78
C GLU A 182 16.82 9.91 0.56
N ILE A 183 16.56 8.60 0.59
CA ILE A 183 16.63 7.81 1.82
C ILE A 183 18.09 7.57 2.22
N GLU A 184 18.96 7.27 1.26
CA GLU A 184 20.40 7.07 1.52
C GLU A 184 21.07 8.35 2.01
N GLU A 185 20.65 9.53 1.52
CA GLU A 185 21.13 10.82 2.01
C GLU A 185 20.65 11.11 3.44
N LEU A 186 19.39 10.79 3.76
CA LEU A 186 18.83 10.95 5.10
C LEU A 186 19.46 10.00 6.12
N TYR A 187 19.91 8.82 5.69
CA TYR A 187 20.42 7.74 6.55
C TYR A 187 21.70 7.10 5.99
N PRO A 188 22.82 7.85 5.91
CA PRO A 188 24.06 7.39 5.27
C PRO A 188 24.72 6.20 6.00
N ASP A 189 24.51 6.09 7.31
CA ASP A 189 25.08 5.04 8.17
C ASP A 189 24.06 3.96 8.56
N MET A 190 23.00 3.80 7.75
CA MET A 190 21.95 2.82 8.02
C MET A 190 22.50 1.39 8.12
N SER A 191 22.19 0.72 9.22
CA SER A 191 22.63 -0.64 9.48
C SER A 191 21.67 -1.70 8.94
N GLU A 192 22.20 -2.88 8.62
CA GLU A 192 21.38 -4.06 8.28
C GLU A 192 20.41 -4.45 9.42
N LYS A 193 20.73 -4.09 10.66
CA LYS A 193 19.81 -4.29 11.79
C LYS A 193 18.57 -3.41 11.67
N GLU A 194 18.74 -2.12 11.37
CA GLU A 194 17.64 -1.18 11.16
C GLU A 194 16.78 -1.60 9.95
N LEU A 195 17.41 -2.04 8.85
CA LEU A 195 16.70 -2.60 7.70
C LEU A 195 15.84 -3.82 8.06
N ASN A 196 16.37 -4.73 8.87
CA ASN A 196 15.62 -5.90 9.30
C ASN A 196 14.49 -5.56 10.27
N GLU A 197 14.65 -4.53 11.10
CA GLU A 197 13.56 -3.98 11.92
C GLU A 197 12.49 -3.34 11.04
N ALA A 198 12.85 -2.55 10.03
CA ALA A 198 11.93 -1.97 9.08
C ALA A 198 11.13 -3.05 8.32
N ARG A 199 11.76 -4.14 7.86
CA ARG A 199 11.05 -5.28 7.21
C ARG A 199 10.02 -5.91 8.14
N LYS A 200 10.38 -6.14 9.41
CA LYS A 200 9.46 -6.67 10.43
C LYS A 200 8.28 -5.73 10.65
N MET A 201 8.55 -4.43 10.68
CA MET A 201 7.53 -3.41 10.90
C MET A 201 6.59 -3.24 9.71
N ARG A 202 7.07 -3.36 8.47
CA ARG A 202 6.22 -3.46 7.27
C ARG A 202 5.20 -4.60 7.41
N LYS A 203 5.66 -5.77 7.87
CA LYS A 203 4.80 -6.95 8.11
C LYS A 203 3.83 -6.74 9.27
N LEU A 204 4.25 -6.10 10.37
CA LEU A 204 3.38 -5.80 11.50
C LEU A 204 2.30 -4.78 11.11
N LEU A 205 2.67 -3.74 10.36
CA LEU A 205 1.74 -2.76 9.79
C LEU A 205 0.67 -3.47 8.93
N TYR A 206 1.09 -4.39 8.06
CA TYR A 206 0.18 -5.18 7.24
C TYR A 206 -0.77 -6.03 8.08
N ASN A 207 -0.26 -6.75 9.08
CA ASN A 207 -1.10 -7.57 9.95
C ASN A 207 -2.12 -6.74 10.74
N PHE A 208 -1.74 -5.55 11.19
CA PHE A 208 -2.62 -4.64 11.90
C PHE A 208 -3.70 -4.06 10.99
N ILE A 209 -3.34 -3.64 9.77
CA ILE A 209 -4.31 -3.19 8.76
C ILE A 209 -5.26 -4.33 8.40
N ARG A 210 -4.75 -5.56 8.21
CA ARG A 210 -5.58 -6.74 7.95
C ARG A 210 -6.57 -7.01 9.09
N TYR A 211 -6.15 -6.83 10.35
CA TYR A 211 -7.05 -6.92 11.49
C TYR A 211 -8.16 -5.85 11.41
N LYS A 212 -7.83 -4.60 11.09
CA LYS A 212 -8.84 -3.55 10.87
C LYS A 212 -9.82 -3.89 9.74
N VAL A 213 -9.34 -4.50 8.65
CA VAL A 213 -10.18 -5.01 7.58
C VAL A 213 -11.12 -6.10 8.09
N SER A 214 -10.66 -7.05 8.92
CA SER A 214 -11.53 -8.11 9.45
C SER A 214 -12.58 -7.61 10.45
N GLU A 215 -12.28 -6.53 11.17
CA GLU A 215 -13.22 -5.87 12.08
C GLU A 215 -14.18 -4.91 11.35
N GLY A 216 -13.99 -4.68 10.05
CA GLY A 216 -14.80 -3.77 9.23
C GLY A 216 -14.53 -2.29 9.46
N GLU A 217 -13.45 -1.92 10.16
CA GLU A 217 -13.07 -0.54 10.44
C GLU A 217 -12.68 0.25 9.18
N LEU A 218 -12.29 -0.46 8.11
CA LEU A 218 -11.88 0.12 6.83
C LEU A 218 -12.96 0.05 5.75
N TYR A 219 -14.20 -0.28 6.11
CA TYR A 219 -15.32 -0.27 5.16
C TYR A 219 -15.92 1.15 5.05
N PHE A 220 -16.61 1.39 3.94
CA PHE A 220 -17.31 2.64 3.61
C PHE A 220 -18.82 2.42 3.66
#